data_AF-A0A5K0YSC0-F1
#
_entry.id   AF-A0A5K0YSC0-F1
#
_cell.length_a   1.000
_cell.length_b   1.000
_cell.length_c   1.000
_cell.angle_alpha   90.00
_cell.angle_beta   90.00
_cell.angle_gamma   90.00
#
_symmetry.space_group_name_H-M   'P 1'
#
loop_
_entity.id
_entity.type
_entity.pdbx_description
1 polymer ?
#
loop_
_entity_poly.entity_id
_entity_poly.type
_entity_poly.pdbx_seq_one_letter_code
_entity_poly.pdbx_strand_id
1 'polypeptide(L)' 'REYEEFKVRINALVAKSQKAPEEGWVMQDGTPWPGNNTRDHPGMIQ' A
#
# COMPACT_ATOMS: atom_id res chain seq x y z
N ARG A 1 7.13 -13.71 -20.66
CA ARG A 1 7.45 -14.19 -19.29
C ARG A 1 7.44 -13.05 -18.28
N GLU A 2 8.21 -11.98 -18.50
CA GLU A 2 8.28 -10.83 -17.58
C GLU A 2 6.93 -10.18 -17.25
N TYR A 3 6.03 -10.06 -18.24
CA TYR A 3 4.69 -9.53 -18.00
C TYR A 3 3.87 -10.38 -17.02
N GLU A 4 3.94 -11.70 -17.12
CA GLU A 4 3.22 -12.60 -16.22
C GLU A 4 3.78 -12.48 -14.79
N GLU A 5 5.11 -12.40 -14.65
CA GLU A 5 5.77 -12.18 -13.36
C GLU A 5 5.44 -10.80 -12.77
N PHE A 6 5.30 -9.77 -13.60
CA PHE A 6 4.80 -8.45 -13.19
C PHE A 6 3.34 -8.53 -12.72
N LYS A 7 2.46 -9.15 -13.49
CA LYS A 7 1.04 -9.31 -13.18
C LYS A 7 0.82 -10.07 -11.87
N VAL A 8 1.59 -11.13 -11.63
CA VAL A 8 1.54 -11.89 -10.37
C VAL A 8 1.93 -11.01 -9.18
N ARG A 9 2.99 -10.21 -9.31
CA ARG A 9 3.43 -9.28 -8.25
C ARG A 9 2.37 -8.21 -7.93
N ILE A 10 1.77 -7.61 -8.96
CA ILE A 10 0.70 -6.62 -8.76
C ILE A 10 -0.54 -7.26 -8.11
N ASN A 11 -0.95 -8.45 -8.56
CA ASN A 11 -2.10 -9.15 -7.98
C ASN A 11 -1.87 -9.49 -6.50
N ALA A 12 -0.66 -9.86 -6.11
CA ALA A 12 -0.31 -10.07 -4.70
C ALA A 12 -0.46 -8.80 -3.86
N LEU A 13 -0.07 -7.62 -4.40
CA LEU A 13 -0.27 -6.34 -3.72
C LEU A 13 -1.75 -5.99 -3.57
N VAL A 14 -2.55 -6.20 -4.63
CA VAL A 14 -4.00 -5.97 -4.61
C VAL A 14 -4.69 -6.90 -3.61
N ALA A 15 -4.33 -8.18 -3.58
CA ALA A 15 -4.89 -9.13 -2.61
C ALA A 15 -4.58 -8.72 -1.17
N LYS A 16 -3.34 -8.26 -0.90
CA LYS A 16 -2.94 -7.76 0.41
C LYS A 16 -3.71 -6.51 0.83
N SER A 17 -4.05 -5.63 -0.11
CA SER A 17 -4.76 -4.38 0.20
C SER A 17 -6.27 -4.52 0.40
N GLN A 18 -6.87 -5.69 0.12
CA GLN A 18 -8.31 -5.92 0.32
C GLN A 18 -8.75 -5.76 1.78
N LYS A 19 -7.86 -5.97 2.74
CA LYS A 19 -8.13 -5.76 4.17
C LYS A 19 -7.15 -4.74 4.74
N ALA A 20 -7.67 -3.59 5.16
CA ALA A 20 -6.89 -2.60 5.89
C ALA A 20 -6.47 -3.17 7.27
N PRO A 21 -5.21 -2.98 7.69
CA PRO A 21 -4.78 -3.29 9.06
C PRO A 21 -5.48 -2.38 10.07
N GLU A 22 -5.74 -2.89 11.28
CA GLU A 22 -6.35 -2.12 12.37
C GLU A 22 -5.43 -0.98 12.85
N GLU A 23 -4.12 -1.24 12.90
CA GLU A 23 -3.06 -0.27 13.24
C GLU A 23 -2.76 0.71 12.07
N GLY A 24 -3.43 0.56 10.93
CA GLY A 24 -3.15 1.33 9.71
C GLY A 24 -2.03 0.76 8.85
N TRP A 25 -1.84 1.36 7.68
CA TRP A 25 -0.77 0.99 6.76
C TRP A 25 0.58 1.55 7.21
N VAL A 26 1.62 0.79 6.92
CA VAL A 26 3.02 1.10 7.25
C VAL A 26 3.83 0.95 5.97
N MET A 27 4.77 1.86 5.77
CA MET A 27 5.73 1.85 4.66
C MET A 27 6.77 0.73 4.83
N GLN A 28 7.55 0.46 3.79
CA GLN A 28 8.60 -0.58 3.86
C GLN A 28 9.71 -0.25 4.88
N ASP A 29 9.94 1.02 5.17
CA ASP A 29 10.92 1.49 6.16
C ASP A 29 10.39 1.45 7.61
N GLY A 30 9.15 0.97 7.82
CA GLY A 30 8.51 0.88 9.13
C GLY A 30 7.79 2.16 9.57
N THR A 31 7.81 3.23 8.78
CA THR A 31 7.08 4.46 9.11
C THR A 31 5.57 4.33 8.81
N PRO A 32 4.68 4.90 9.64
CA PRO A 32 3.24 4.91 9.34
C PRO A 32 2.96 5.63 8.02
N TRP A 33 2.05 5.08 7.21
CA TRP A 33 1.62 5.72 5.97
C TRP A 33 0.85 7.02 6.27
N PRO A 34 1.27 8.19 5.73
CA PRO A 34 0.64 9.48 6.06
C PRO A 34 -0.84 9.58 5.68
N GLY A 35 -1.25 8.86 4.63
CA GLY A 35 -2.65 8.80 4.18
C GLY A 35 -3.56 7.81 4.90
N ASN A 36 -3.23 7.36 6.13
CA ASN A 36 -4.08 6.43 6.88
C ASN A 36 -5.45 7.03 7.23
N ASN A 37 -5.54 8.35 7.38
CA ASN A 37 -6.80 9.07 7.55
C ASN A 37 -7.16 9.81 6.26
N THR A 38 -8.16 9.31 5.53
CA THR A 38 -8.59 9.90 4.25
C THR A 38 -9.19 11.30 4.37
N ARG A 39 -9.56 11.75 5.58
CA ARG A 39 -10.12 13.09 5.84
C ARG A 39 -9.09 14.11 6.30
N ASP A 40 -7.94 13.64 6.78
CA ASP A 40 -6.92 14.48 7.40
C ASP A 40 -5.56 13.83 7.19
N HIS A 41 -4.95 14.12 6.04
CA HIS A 41 -3.60 13.70 5.71
C HIS A 41 -2.86 14.82 4.98
N PRO A 42 -1.53 14.93 5.15
CA PRO A 42 -0.73 15.87 4.37
C PRO A 42 -0.74 15.47 2.88
N GLY A 43 -0.53 16.46 2.00
CA GLY A 43 -0.19 16.17 0.61
C GLY A 43 1.14 15.42 0.53
N MET A 44 1.19 14.37 -0.29
CA MET A 44 2.40 13.58 -0.56
C MET A 44 2.82 13.77 -2.01
N ILE A 45 4.11 13.99 -2.25
CA ILE A 45 4.76 13.96 -3.57
C ILE A 45 5.88 12.92 -3.47
N GLN A 46 6.00 12.03 -4.45
CA GLN A 46 6.99 10.95 -4.52
C GLN A 46 7.90 11.11 -5.73
#